data_AF-A0A9W9YEJ0-F1
#
_entry.id   AF-A0A9W9YEJ0-F1
#
_cell.length_a   1.000
_cell.length_b   1.000
_cell.length_c   1.000
_cell.angle_alpha   90.00
_cell.angle_beta   90.00
_cell.angle_gamma   90.00
#
_symmetry.space_group_name_H-M   'P 1'
#
loop_
_entity.id
_entity.type
_entity.pdbx_description
1 polymer ?
#
loop_
_entity_poly.entity_id
_entity_poly.type
_entity_poly.pdbx_seq_one_letter_code
_entity_poly.pdbx_strand_id
1 'polypeptide(L)'
;MRQQLLVLVEWAKHIPAFCELLLDDQVALLRAHASEHLILGVSRRSMNLKDVLLLGNDLVIPRTAGDAEVRRIAIRILDELVEPMKEWNIDDTEHACLKAIVFFNPDAKGLSDSLKIKSLRFEVQTMLEDHIAKDQYESRGKFGELLLMLPTMQSIAKEMIDQVQFCKTVWCCQGTNIAEQLDAASMVPMGSPPPASALVSPVNVPGPSVSGPMPPPVPMVQDIKFVAGPSTSIPGGVVPKTERFDT
;
A
#
# COMPACT_ATOMS: atom_id res chain seq x y z
N MET A 1 -10.60 0.77 -5.21
CA MET A 1 -9.20 0.68 -5.67
C MET A 1 -8.83 1.71 -6.75
N ARG A 2 -9.58 1.88 -7.85
CA ARG A 2 -9.20 2.84 -8.92
C ARG A 2 -8.93 4.28 -8.44
N GLN A 3 -9.77 4.83 -7.55
CA GLN A 3 -9.58 6.20 -7.03
C GLN A 3 -8.27 6.38 -6.25
N GLN A 4 -7.87 5.40 -5.42
CA GLN A 4 -6.63 5.48 -4.65
C GLN A 4 -5.38 5.43 -5.55
N LEU A 5 -5.44 4.67 -6.65
CA LEU A 5 -4.37 4.66 -7.65
C LEU A 5 -4.27 6.00 -8.38
N LEU A 6 -5.40 6.67 -8.67
CA LEU A 6 -5.38 8.01 -9.25
C LEU A 6 -4.75 9.03 -8.30
N VAL A 7 -5.05 8.94 -7.00
CA VAL A 7 -4.41 9.79 -5.98
C VAL A 7 -2.91 9.55 -5.91
N LEU A 8 -2.46 8.29 -6.06
CA LEU A 8 -1.03 7.97 -6.11
C LEU A 8 -0.35 8.56 -7.37
N VAL A 9 -0.99 8.42 -8.54
CA VAL A 9 -0.53 9.01 -9.80
C VAL A 9 -0.40 10.52 -9.66
N GLU A 10 -1.43 11.17 -9.12
CA GLU A 10 -1.43 12.62 -8.99
C GLU A 10 -0.36 13.09 -8.01
N TRP A 11 -0.20 12.41 -6.88
CA TRP A 11 0.92 12.67 -5.97
C TRP A 11 2.29 12.50 -6.64
N ALA A 12 2.50 11.43 -7.43
CA ALA A 12 3.78 11.15 -8.07
C ALA A 12 4.18 12.25 -9.07
N LYS A 13 3.21 12.83 -9.79
CA LYS A 13 3.45 13.96 -10.71
C LYS A 13 3.99 15.22 -10.03
N HIS A 14 3.79 15.36 -8.71
CA HIS A 14 4.34 16.49 -7.95
C HIS A 14 5.83 16.28 -7.62
N ILE A 15 6.43 15.13 -7.95
CA ILE A 15 7.84 14.84 -7.74
C ILE A 15 8.59 15.07 -9.06
N PRO A 16 9.40 16.14 -9.19
CA PRO A 16 10.08 16.46 -10.45
C PRO A 16 10.93 15.30 -10.97
N ALA A 17 11.70 14.66 -10.09
CA ALA A 17 12.55 13.52 -10.43
C ALA A 17 11.78 12.32 -11.00
N PHE A 18 10.51 12.14 -10.62
CA PHE A 18 9.64 11.10 -11.20
C PHE A 18 9.21 11.46 -12.63
N CYS A 19 8.86 12.72 -12.87
CA CYS A 19 8.44 13.21 -14.19
C CYS A 19 9.57 13.14 -15.23
N GLU A 20 10.82 13.11 -14.80
CA GLU A 20 12.01 12.95 -15.64
C GLU A 20 12.36 11.48 -15.96
N LEU A 21 11.62 10.52 -15.40
CA LEU A 21 11.81 9.10 -15.73
C LEU A 21 11.15 8.74 -17.06
N LEU A 22 11.63 7.66 -17.67
CA LEU A 22 10.97 7.07 -18.84
C LEU A 22 9.54 6.62 -18.48
N LEU A 23 8.63 6.70 -19.44
CA LEU A 23 7.22 6.37 -19.21
C LEU A 23 7.04 4.93 -18.70
N ASP A 24 7.81 3.97 -19.22
CA ASP A 24 7.76 2.58 -18.78
C ASP A 24 8.20 2.44 -17.32
N ASP A 25 9.23 3.17 -16.90
CA ASP A 25 9.70 3.19 -15.51
C ASP A 25 8.66 3.84 -14.59
N GLN A 26 8.04 4.95 -15.03
CA GLN A 26 6.95 5.60 -14.29
C GLN A 26 5.80 4.62 -14.05
N VAL A 27 5.40 3.89 -15.09
CA VAL A 27 4.34 2.88 -15.02
C VAL A 27 4.74 1.70 -14.14
N ALA A 28 6.00 1.25 -14.21
CA ALA A 28 6.51 0.17 -13.37
C ALA A 28 6.45 0.54 -11.88
N LEU A 29 6.90 1.75 -11.52
CA LEU A 29 6.84 2.25 -10.14
C LEU A 29 5.40 2.42 -9.65
N LEU A 30 4.50 2.98 -10.47
CA LEU A 30 3.09 3.15 -10.11
C LEU A 30 2.33 1.82 -9.91
N ARG A 31 2.80 0.73 -10.56
CA ARG A 31 2.24 -0.61 -10.38
C ARG A 31 2.83 -1.34 -9.18
N ALA A 32 4.03 -0.97 -8.75
CA ALA A 32 4.69 -1.56 -7.60
C ALA A 32 4.07 -1.04 -6.28
N HIS A 33 4.08 -1.89 -5.25
CA HIS A 33 3.76 -1.54 -3.86
C HIS A 33 2.45 -0.76 -3.62
N ALA A 34 1.43 -0.99 -4.45
CA ALA A 34 0.14 -0.31 -4.30
C ALA A 34 -0.51 -0.58 -2.94
N SER A 35 -0.40 -1.80 -2.41
CA SER A 35 -0.89 -2.19 -1.08
C SER A 35 -0.23 -1.42 0.05
N GLU A 36 1.08 -1.22 -0.03
CA GLU A 36 1.89 -0.52 0.95
C GLU A 36 1.54 0.96 0.96
N HIS A 37 1.37 1.58 -0.21
CA HIS A 37 0.90 2.95 -0.31
C HIS A 37 -0.51 3.15 0.28
N LEU A 38 -1.40 2.16 0.11
CA LEU A 38 -2.73 2.17 0.71
C LEU A 38 -2.64 2.10 2.24
N ILE A 39 -1.86 1.15 2.77
CA ILE A 39 -1.68 0.97 4.20
C ILE A 39 -1.08 2.23 4.82
N LEU A 40 0.00 2.76 4.25
CA LEU A 40 0.64 3.98 4.77
C LEU A 40 -0.34 5.16 4.80
N GLY A 41 -1.15 5.32 3.75
CA GLY A 41 -2.18 6.35 3.69
C GLY A 41 -3.30 6.15 4.72
N VAL A 42 -3.74 4.91 4.97
CA VAL A 42 -4.72 4.58 6.01
C VAL A 42 -4.14 4.85 7.39
N SER A 43 -2.91 4.42 7.65
CA SER A 43 -2.23 4.65 8.93
C SER A 43 -2.13 6.14 9.24
N ARG A 44 -1.67 6.95 8.27
CA ARG A 44 -1.56 8.41 8.42
C ARG A 44 -2.90 9.07 8.76
N ARG A 45 -3.96 8.74 8.02
CA ARG A 45 -5.31 9.29 8.29
C ARG A 45 -5.87 8.90 9.65
N SER A 46 -5.44 7.76 10.18
CA SER A 46 -5.96 7.18 11.42
C SER A 46 -5.19 7.62 12.67
N MET A 47 -4.09 8.37 12.52
CA MET A 47 -3.25 8.82 13.66
C MET A 47 -4.00 9.67 14.69
N ASN A 48 -5.04 10.40 14.29
CA ASN A 48 -5.84 11.24 15.20
C ASN A 48 -7.12 10.54 15.68
N LEU A 49 -7.29 9.26 15.35
CA LEU A 49 -8.45 8.45 15.70
C LEU A 49 -8.07 7.40 16.73
N LYS A 50 -9.05 7.00 17.56
CA LYS A 50 -8.89 5.98 18.58
C LYS A 50 -9.55 4.68 18.12
N ASP A 51 -8.77 3.59 18.11
CA ASP A 51 -9.23 2.22 17.84
C ASP A 51 -9.98 2.03 16.52
N VAL A 52 -9.67 2.85 15.51
CA VAL A 52 -10.41 2.93 14.26
C VAL A 52 -9.48 3.27 13.10
N LEU A 53 -9.67 2.59 11.97
CA LEU A 53 -9.02 2.90 10.69
C LEU A 53 -9.95 3.69 9.76
N LEU A 54 -9.44 4.79 9.20
CA LEU A 54 -10.13 5.61 8.21
C LEU A 54 -9.59 5.36 6.80
N LEU A 55 -10.43 4.72 5.98
CA LEU A 55 -10.12 4.44 4.59
C LEU A 55 -10.32 5.70 3.75
N GLY A 56 -9.63 5.78 2.61
CA GLY A 56 -9.72 6.96 1.76
C GLY A 56 -11.01 7.07 0.92
N ASN A 57 -12.05 6.33 1.27
CA ASN A 57 -13.41 6.43 0.77
C ASN A 57 -14.40 6.66 1.92
N ASP A 58 -13.92 7.23 3.03
CA ASP A 58 -14.67 7.56 4.25
C ASP A 58 -15.30 6.35 4.97
N LEU A 59 -14.91 5.13 4.57
CA LEU A 59 -15.26 3.93 5.33
C LEU A 59 -14.40 3.84 6.59
N VAL A 60 -15.06 3.35 7.63
CA VAL A 60 -14.50 3.25 8.96
C VAL A 60 -14.43 1.78 9.35
N ILE A 61 -13.23 1.27 9.65
CA ILE A 61 -13.03 -0.08 10.18
C ILE A 61 -12.70 0.04 11.66
N PRO A 62 -13.61 -0.33 12.57
CA PRO A 62 -13.31 -0.36 13.99
C PRO A 62 -12.37 -1.52 14.31
N ARG A 63 -11.57 -1.38 15.37
CA ARG A 63 -10.72 -2.44 15.93
C ARG A 63 -11.53 -3.70 16.27
N THR A 64 -12.81 -3.54 16.55
CA THR A 64 -13.76 -4.62 16.89
C THR A 64 -14.57 -5.11 15.69
N ALA A 65 -14.07 -4.95 14.45
CA ALA A 65 -14.73 -5.43 13.23
C ALA A 65 -15.23 -6.87 13.38
N GLY A 66 -16.45 -7.15 12.89
CA GLY A 66 -17.10 -8.45 13.06
C GLY A 66 -16.37 -9.59 12.35
N ASP A 67 -15.88 -9.32 11.14
CA ASP A 67 -15.08 -10.28 10.37
C ASP A 67 -13.71 -10.50 11.03
N ALA A 68 -13.36 -11.77 11.28
CA ALA A 68 -12.16 -12.13 12.03
C ALA A 68 -10.85 -11.78 11.32
N GLU A 69 -10.81 -11.89 9.99
CA GLU A 69 -9.61 -11.63 9.19
C GLU A 69 -9.41 -10.14 8.97
N VAL A 70 -10.50 -9.41 8.70
CA VAL A 70 -10.48 -7.93 8.67
C VAL A 70 -10.06 -7.39 10.03
N ARG A 71 -10.59 -7.94 11.14
CA ARG A 71 -10.21 -7.54 12.50
C ARG A 71 -8.74 -7.79 12.78
N ARG A 72 -8.21 -8.96 12.40
CA ARG A 72 -6.79 -9.32 12.56
C ARG A 72 -5.90 -8.28 11.87
N ILE A 73 -6.15 -7.98 10.60
CA ILE A 73 -5.38 -7.00 9.84
C ILE A 73 -5.53 -5.60 10.43
N ALA A 74 -6.75 -5.21 10.82
CA ALA A 74 -7.01 -3.89 11.39
C ALA A 74 -6.23 -3.68 12.70
N ILE A 75 -6.20 -4.69 13.57
CA ILE A 75 -5.41 -4.66 14.81
C ILE A 75 -3.93 -4.48 14.51
N ARG A 76 -3.38 -5.23 13.55
CA ARG A 76 -1.97 -5.09 13.16
C ARG A 76 -1.64 -3.70 12.62
N ILE A 77 -2.48 -3.12 11.76
CA ILE A 77 -2.27 -1.75 11.26
C ILE A 77 -2.33 -0.74 12.41
N LEU A 78 -3.29 -0.90 13.33
CA LEU A 78 -3.41 -0.01 14.49
C LEU A 78 -2.17 -0.10 15.39
N ASP A 79 -1.78 -1.31 15.81
CA ASP A 79 -0.75 -1.52 16.82
C ASP A 79 0.67 -1.40 16.27
N GLU A 80 0.92 -1.88 15.06
CA GLU A 80 2.27 -1.98 14.50
C GLU A 80 2.62 -0.80 13.58
N LEU A 81 1.65 0.02 13.18
CA LEU A 81 1.89 1.21 12.36
C LEU A 81 1.32 2.47 13.02
N VAL A 82 0.00 2.54 13.27
CA VAL A 82 -0.64 3.78 13.74
C VAL A 82 -0.11 4.22 15.10
N GLU A 83 0.00 3.33 16.09
CA GLU A 83 0.54 3.66 17.40
C GLU A 83 2.03 4.08 17.35
N PRO A 84 2.94 3.34 16.68
CA PRO A 84 4.32 3.80 16.47
C PRO A 84 4.43 5.16 15.78
N MET A 85 3.60 5.42 14.76
CA MET A 85 3.60 6.72 14.09
C MET A 85 3.18 7.86 15.03
N LYS A 86 2.29 7.60 16.00
CA LYS A 86 1.90 8.56 17.04
C LYS A 86 3.00 8.75 18.08
N GLU A 87 3.58 7.64 18.56
CA GLU A 87 4.64 7.65 19.57
C GLU A 87 5.85 8.46 19.11
N TRP A 88 6.26 8.27 17.85
CA TRP A 88 7.37 9.03 17.25
C TRP A 88 6.96 10.39 16.69
N ASN A 89 5.70 10.78 16.86
CA ASN A 89 5.12 12.04 16.38
C ASN A 89 5.54 12.35 14.94
N ILE A 90 5.25 11.42 14.03
CA ILE A 90 5.67 11.55 12.64
C ILE A 90 5.03 12.78 12.02
N ASP A 91 5.84 13.67 11.44
CA ASP A 91 5.35 14.85 10.75
C ASP A 91 5.01 14.56 9.27
N ASP A 92 4.47 15.56 8.56
CA ASP A 92 4.10 15.40 7.15
C ASP A 92 5.32 15.17 6.25
N THR A 93 6.47 15.74 6.58
CA THR A 93 7.72 15.62 5.82
C THR A 93 8.27 14.20 5.94
N GLU A 94 8.37 13.69 7.16
CA GLU A 94 8.83 12.34 7.47
C GLU A 94 7.93 11.28 6.83
N HIS A 95 6.61 11.44 6.95
CA HIS A 95 5.65 10.57 6.28
C HIS A 95 5.80 10.60 4.76
N ALA A 96 6.02 11.78 4.17
CA ALA A 96 6.21 11.91 2.74
C ALA A 96 7.52 11.28 2.24
N CYS A 97 8.60 11.41 3.00
CA CYS A 97 9.86 10.70 2.76
C CYS A 97 9.66 9.19 2.82
N LEU A 98 8.98 8.65 3.84
CA LEU A 98 8.67 7.22 3.93
C LEU A 98 7.87 6.74 2.71
N LYS A 99 6.86 7.51 2.29
CA LYS A 99 6.08 7.22 1.08
C LYS A 99 6.97 7.20 -0.17
N ALA A 100 7.89 8.16 -0.32
CA ALA A 100 8.82 8.21 -1.45
C ALA A 100 9.86 7.07 -1.42
N ILE A 101 10.35 6.67 -0.24
CA ILE A 101 11.25 5.52 -0.07
C ILE A 101 10.58 4.22 -0.53
N VAL A 102 9.29 4.05 -0.25
CA VAL A 102 8.49 2.90 -0.70
C VAL A 102 8.23 2.98 -2.21
N PHE A 103 7.96 4.18 -2.72
CA PHE A 103 7.64 4.43 -4.11
C PHE A 103 8.82 4.16 -5.05
N PHE A 104 10.00 4.68 -4.72
CA PHE A 104 11.23 4.47 -5.50
C PHE A 104 11.84 3.09 -5.22
N ASN A 105 11.11 2.03 -5.57
CA ASN A 105 11.59 0.67 -5.46
C ASN A 105 12.48 0.28 -6.65
N PRO A 106 13.80 0.05 -6.46
CA PRO A 106 14.69 -0.36 -7.54
C PRO A 106 14.42 -1.79 -8.06
N ASP A 107 13.70 -2.60 -7.29
CA ASP A 107 13.35 -3.99 -7.62
C ASP A 107 12.00 -4.11 -8.35
N ALA A 108 11.39 -2.98 -8.76
CA ALA A 108 10.16 -3.01 -9.53
C ALA A 108 10.38 -3.69 -10.89
N LYS A 109 9.47 -4.61 -11.24
CA LYS A 109 9.54 -5.36 -12.49
C LYS A 109 9.29 -4.45 -13.69
N GLY A 110 10.16 -4.53 -14.69
CA GLY A 110 10.05 -3.75 -15.92
C GLY A 110 10.75 -2.40 -15.88
N LEU A 111 11.58 -2.14 -14.86
CA LEU A 111 12.46 -0.98 -14.85
C LEU A 111 13.58 -1.13 -15.88
N SER A 112 13.86 -0.04 -16.58
CA SER A 112 14.95 0.11 -17.54
C SER A 112 16.25 0.50 -16.83
N ASP A 113 16.17 1.36 -15.80
CA ASP A 113 17.32 1.83 -15.02
C ASP A 113 17.07 1.73 -13.50
N SER A 114 17.24 0.53 -12.96
CA SER A 114 17.14 0.30 -11.50
C SER A 114 18.19 1.05 -10.68
N LEU A 115 19.34 1.42 -11.28
CA LEU A 115 20.38 2.17 -10.57
C LEU A 115 19.96 3.61 -10.33
N LYS A 116 19.36 4.27 -11.32
CA LYS A 116 18.78 5.60 -11.16
C LYS A 116 17.70 5.62 -10.06
N ILE A 117 16.81 4.62 -10.04
CA ILE A 117 15.79 4.52 -8.99
C ILE A 117 16.42 4.33 -7.60
N LYS A 118 17.47 3.50 -7.50
CA LYS A 118 18.21 3.32 -6.26
C LYS A 118 18.84 4.62 -5.77
N SER A 119 19.41 5.43 -6.67
CA SER A 119 19.98 6.73 -6.33
C SER A 119 18.91 7.71 -5.84
N LEU A 120 17.74 7.78 -6.50
CA LEU A 120 16.62 8.61 -6.04
C LEU A 120 16.14 8.19 -4.64
N ARG A 121 16.02 6.88 -4.39
CA ARG A 121 15.65 6.36 -3.08
C ARG A 121 16.67 6.77 -2.00
N PHE A 122 17.95 6.68 -2.32
CA PHE A 122 19.03 7.08 -1.41
C PHE A 122 18.98 8.58 -1.09
N GLU A 123 18.74 9.43 -2.09
CA GLU A 123 18.57 10.88 -1.87
C GLU A 123 17.43 11.19 -0.90
N VAL A 124 16.29 10.51 -1.04
CA VAL A 124 15.16 10.65 -0.09
C VAL A 124 15.53 10.20 1.33
N GLN A 125 16.33 9.14 1.47
CA GLN A 125 16.82 8.68 2.77
C GLN A 125 17.73 9.71 3.42
N THR A 126 18.65 10.30 2.66
CA THR A 126 19.50 11.40 3.14
C THR A 126 18.66 12.60 3.57
N MET A 127 17.66 12.99 2.77
CA MET A 127 16.74 14.08 3.15
C MET A 127 15.99 13.81 4.45
N LEU A 128 15.55 12.57 4.66
CA LEU A 128 14.88 12.16 5.89
C LEU A 128 15.83 12.24 7.09
N GLU A 129 17.06 11.74 6.94
CA GLU A 129 18.08 11.80 7.98
C GLU A 129 18.44 13.24 8.35
N ASP A 130 18.67 14.10 7.34
CA ASP A 130 18.94 15.53 7.53
C ASP A 130 17.79 16.27 8.22
N HIS A 131 16.54 15.91 7.91
CA HIS A 131 15.36 16.49 8.55
C HIS A 131 15.28 16.12 10.03
N ILE A 132 15.45 14.83 10.35
CA ILE A 132 15.44 14.31 11.73
C ILE A 132 16.61 14.89 12.54
N ALA A 133 17.76 15.08 11.90
CA ALA A 133 18.96 15.65 12.50
C ALA A 133 18.80 17.12 12.93
N LYS A 134 17.74 17.84 12.53
CA LYS A 134 17.50 19.20 13.04
C LYS A 134 17.22 19.22 14.54
N ASP A 135 16.63 18.15 15.08
CA ASP A 135 16.23 18.02 16.50
C ASP A 135 17.10 17.01 17.27
N GLN A 136 18.44 17.13 17.10
CA GLN A 136 19.52 16.21 17.50
C GLN A 136 19.37 15.41 18.81
N TYR A 137 18.74 15.95 19.86
CA TYR A 137 18.72 15.33 21.19
C TYR A 137 17.51 14.42 21.45
N GLU A 138 16.33 14.77 20.96
CA GLU A 138 15.11 13.95 21.13
C GLU A 138 14.92 12.94 19.99
N SER A 139 15.55 13.18 18.84
CA SER A 139 15.36 12.40 17.62
C SER A 139 16.40 11.29 17.40
N ARG A 140 17.30 11.06 18.35
CA ARG A 140 18.36 10.04 18.23
C ARG A 140 17.75 8.65 18.06
N GLY A 141 18.06 8.00 16.95
CA GLY A 141 17.54 6.66 16.63
C GLY A 141 16.21 6.68 15.86
N LYS A 142 15.52 7.82 15.77
CA LYS A 142 14.24 7.97 15.06
C LYS A 142 14.35 7.53 13.59
N PHE A 143 15.43 7.91 12.89
CA PHE A 143 15.65 7.50 11.49
C PHE A 143 15.60 5.97 11.31
N GLY A 144 16.31 5.23 12.16
CA GLY A 144 16.32 3.77 12.12
C GLY A 144 14.94 3.19 12.39
N GLU A 145 14.26 3.72 13.41
CA GLU A 145 12.92 3.28 13.79
C GLU A 145 11.89 3.51 12.67
N LEU A 146 11.96 4.67 12.01
CA LEU A 146 11.09 4.98 10.87
C LEU A 146 11.31 4.01 9.71
N LEU A 147 12.56 3.62 9.42
CA LEU A 147 12.86 2.63 8.39
C LEU A 147 12.43 1.21 8.79
N LEU A 148 12.46 0.86 10.07
CA LEU A 148 12.01 -0.44 10.59
C LEU A 148 10.49 -0.62 10.53
N MET A 149 9.72 0.45 10.36
CA MET A 149 8.30 0.33 10.04
C MET A 149 8.04 -0.22 8.62
N LEU A 150 8.99 -0.07 7.68
CA LEU A 150 8.79 -0.49 6.29
C LEU A 150 8.65 -2.02 6.13
N PRO A 151 9.51 -2.86 6.74
CA PRO A 151 9.32 -4.31 6.76
C PRO A 151 7.99 -4.75 7.39
N THR A 152 7.58 -4.11 8.48
CA THR A 152 6.30 -4.37 9.14
C THR A 152 5.12 -4.10 8.20
N MET A 153 5.15 -2.96 7.52
CA MET A 153 4.15 -2.62 6.51
C MET A 153 4.11 -3.62 5.35
N GLN A 154 5.27 -4.08 4.86
CA GLN A 154 5.34 -5.12 3.81
C GLN A 154 4.74 -6.45 4.27
N SER A 155 4.96 -6.83 5.53
CA SER A 155 4.36 -8.02 6.14
C SER A 155 2.83 -7.94 6.14
N ILE A 156 2.27 -6.80 6.56
CA ILE A 156 0.82 -6.56 6.56
C ILE A 156 0.27 -6.51 5.13
N ALA A 157 0.96 -5.85 4.21
CA ALA A 157 0.57 -5.77 2.80
C ALA A 157 0.45 -7.16 2.16
N LYS A 158 1.42 -8.03 2.43
CA LYS A 158 1.40 -9.41 1.95
C LYS A 158 0.19 -10.17 2.50
N GLU A 159 -0.09 -10.06 3.80
CA GLU A 159 -1.25 -10.69 4.42
C GLU A 159 -2.57 -10.21 3.76
N MET A 160 -2.70 -8.90 3.49
CA MET A 160 -3.86 -8.36 2.78
C MET A 160 -4.00 -8.94 1.36
N ILE A 161 -2.89 -9.07 0.62
CA ILE A 161 -2.90 -9.66 -0.72
C ILE A 161 -3.33 -11.12 -0.64
N ASP A 162 -2.74 -11.90 0.28
CA ASP A 162 -3.02 -13.33 0.44
C ASP A 162 -4.49 -13.59 0.76
N GLN A 163 -5.13 -12.76 1.61
CA GLN A 163 -6.57 -12.84 1.88
C GLN A 163 -7.42 -12.59 0.62
N VAL A 164 -7.06 -11.59 -0.18
CA VAL A 164 -7.78 -11.31 -1.44
C VAL A 164 -7.61 -12.45 -2.45
N GLN A 165 -6.41 -13.04 -2.55
CA GLN A 165 -6.15 -14.16 -3.46
C GLN A 165 -6.83 -15.45 -3.00
N PHE A 166 -6.87 -15.70 -1.69
CA PHE A 166 -7.61 -16.82 -1.11
C PHE A 166 -9.10 -16.72 -1.44
N CYS A 167 -9.72 -15.56 -1.20
CA CYS A 167 -11.13 -15.33 -1.54
C CYS A 167 -11.40 -15.55 -3.05
N LYS A 168 -10.52 -15.05 -3.93
CA LYS A 168 -10.66 -15.28 -5.38
C LYS A 168 -10.57 -16.76 -5.75
N THR A 169 -9.67 -17.51 -5.12
CA THR A 169 -9.43 -18.92 -5.44
C THR A 169 -10.58 -19.79 -4.95
N VAL A 170 -11.02 -19.61 -3.70
CA VAL A 170 -12.17 -20.32 -3.14
C VAL A 170 -13.45 -20.03 -3.92
N TRP A 171 -13.68 -18.77 -4.29
CA TRP A 171 -14.85 -18.38 -5.09
C TRP A 171 -14.79 -18.92 -6.52
N CYS A 172 -13.60 -19.01 -7.12
CA CYS A 172 -13.42 -19.64 -8.43
C CYS A 172 -13.73 -21.14 -8.38
N CYS A 173 -13.22 -21.86 -7.36
CA CYS A 173 -13.45 -23.29 -7.19
C CYS A 173 -14.90 -23.63 -6.80
N GLN A 174 -15.60 -22.77 -6.06
CA GLN A 174 -17.04 -22.93 -5.81
C GLN A 174 -17.87 -22.67 -7.08
N GLY A 175 -17.43 -21.73 -7.93
CA GLY A 175 -18.04 -21.46 -9.23
C GLY A 175 -17.83 -22.58 -10.27
N THR A 176 -16.78 -23.39 -10.15
CA THR A 176 -16.58 -24.57 -11.03
C THR A 176 -17.33 -25.80 -10.53
N ASN A 177 -17.61 -25.92 -9.23
CA ASN A 177 -18.33 -27.07 -8.68
C ASN A 177 -19.78 -27.18 -9.19
N ILE A 178 -20.44 -26.04 -9.45
CA ILE A 178 -21.76 -26.00 -10.12
C ILE A 178 -21.69 -26.35 -11.60
N ALA A 179 -20.58 -26.06 -12.30
CA ALA A 179 -20.42 -26.43 -13.70
C ALA A 179 -20.10 -27.93 -13.87
N GLU A 180 -19.23 -28.49 -13.02
CA GLU A 180 -18.93 -29.93 -13.01
C GLU A 180 -20.13 -30.77 -12.55
N GLN A 181 -20.97 -30.26 -11.64
CA GLN A 181 -22.23 -30.92 -11.29
C GLN A 181 -23.27 -30.88 -12.41
N LEU A 182 -23.25 -29.87 -13.30
CA LEU A 182 -24.11 -29.84 -14.49
C LEU A 182 -23.63 -30.82 -15.59
N ASP A 183 -22.32 -31.01 -15.76
CA ASP A 183 -21.78 -32.00 -16.71
C ASP A 183 -21.94 -33.45 -16.21
N ALA A 184 -21.85 -33.69 -14.89
CA ALA A 184 -22.10 -35.00 -14.30
C ALA A 184 -23.58 -35.43 -14.37
N ALA A 185 -24.51 -34.47 -14.48
CA ALA A 185 -25.94 -34.73 -14.63
C ALA A 185 -26.34 -35.15 -16.07
N SER A 186 -25.45 -35.07 -17.06
CA SER A 186 -25.74 -35.40 -18.46
C SER A 186 -25.57 -36.89 -18.81
N MET A 187 -25.34 -37.78 -17.83
CA MET A 187 -25.16 -39.23 -18.04
C MET A 187 -26.24 -40.05 -17.32
N VAL A 188 -27.52 -39.91 -17.72
CA VAL A 188 -28.57 -40.90 -17.41
C VAL A 188 -29.45 -41.11 -18.65
N PRO A 189 -29.58 -42.33 -19.20
CA PRO A 189 -30.50 -42.59 -20.30
C PRO A 189 -31.95 -42.74 -19.79
N MET A 190 -32.81 -41.92 -20.39
CA MET A 190 -34.26 -42.06 -20.65
C MET A 190 -35.04 -43.20 -19.95
N GLY A 191 -36.05 -42.80 -19.17
CA GLY A 191 -37.14 -43.68 -18.73
C GLY A 191 -38.35 -42.95 -18.12
N SER A 192 -39.28 -42.51 -18.99
CA SER A 192 -40.73 -42.23 -18.79
C SER A 192 -41.24 -41.25 -17.68
N PRO A 193 -42.35 -40.49 -17.93
CA PRO A 193 -42.86 -39.47 -17.00
C PRO A 193 -44.03 -39.97 -16.13
N PRO A 194 -44.29 -39.30 -14.98
CA PRO A 194 -45.68 -39.05 -14.54
C PRO A 194 -45.84 -37.63 -13.89
N PRO A 195 -47.02 -37.18 -13.42
CA PRO A 195 -47.64 -35.94 -13.92
C PRO A 195 -47.69 -34.79 -12.89
N ALA A 196 -48.22 -33.66 -13.39
CA ALA A 196 -48.41 -32.36 -12.75
C ALA A 196 -49.01 -32.37 -11.34
N SER A 197 -48.52 -31.46 -10.48
CA SER A 197 -49.36 -30.66 -9.58
C SER A 197 -48.62 -29.48 -8.94
N ALA A 198 -49.40 -28.40 -8.78
CA ALA A 198 -49.30 -27.34 -7.78
C ALA A 198 -48.29 -26.18 -7.98
N LEU A 199 -48.85 -25.11 -8.52
CA LEU A 199 -48.46 -23.70 -8.39
C LEU A 199 -48.32 -23.28 -6.91
N VAL A 200 -47.23 -22.59 -6.56
CA VAL A 200 -47.18 -21.63 -5.44
C VAL A 200 -46.25 -20.46 -5.81
N SER A 201 -46.77 -19.23 -5.69
CA SER A 201 -46.12 -17.95 -6.03
C SER A 201 -45.06 -17.50 -5.01
N PRO A 202 -44.10 -16.62 -5.39
CA PRO A 202 -43.05 -16.15 -4.49
C PRO A 202 -43.49 -14.95 -3.63
N VAL A 203 -43.00 -14.92 -2.38
CA VAL A 203 -43.14 -13.80 -1.44
C VAL A 203 -42.06 -12.74 -1.72
N ASN A 204 -42.52 -11.49 -1.80
CA ASN A 204 -41.75 -10.27 -2.06
C ASN A 204 -41.13 -9.72 -0.75
N VAL A 205 -39.86 -9.30 -0.78
CA VAL A 205 -39.19 -8.62 0.35
C VAL A 205 -38.69 -7.25 -0.12
N PRO A 206 -39.01 -6.14 0.55
CA PRO A 206 -38.52 -4.82 0.18
C PRO A 206 -37.19 -4.49 0.88
N GLY A 207 -36.22 -3.95 0.13
CA GLY A 207 -34.97 -3.40 0.65
C GLY A 207 -35.07 -1.90 1.00
N PRO A 208 -34.17 -1.34 1.83
CA PRO A 208 -34.17 0.09 2.11
C PRO A 208 -33.19 0.84 1.19
N SER A 209 -33.73 1.86 0.54
CA SER A 209 -33.03 2.96 -0.10
C SER A 209 -32.65 4.03 0.92
N VAL A 210 -31.38 4.48 0.95
CA VAL A 210 -30.98 5.71 1.64
C VAL A 210 -30.05 6.53 0.75
N SER A 211 -30.64 7.59 0.20
CA SER A 211 -30.00 8.72 -0.46
C SER A 211 -29.61 9.77 0.60
N GLY A 212 -28.34 10.21 0.62
CA GLY A 212 -27.85 11.34 1.41
C GLY A 212 -26.74 12.10 0.66
N PRO A 213 -26.61 13.43 0.86
CA PRO A 213 -25.75 14.29 0.05
C PRO A 213 -24.26 14.21 0.47
N MET A 214 -23.39 14.35 -0.52
CA MET A 214 -21.93 14.24 -0.43
C MET A 214 -21.29 15.51 0.20
N PRO A 215 -20.34 15.39 1.16
CA PRO A 215 -19.59 16.54 1.69
C PRO A 215 -18.34 16.89 0.85
N PRO A 216 -17.81 18.13 0.98
CA PRO A 216 -16.76 18.68 0.12
C PRO A 216 -15.35 18.10 0.39
N PRO A 217 -14.41 18.20 -0.56
CA PRO A 217 -13.07 17.63 -0.46
C PRO A 217 -12.16 18.39 0.54
N VAL A 218 -11.31 17.65 1.24
CA VAL A 218 -10.31 18.14 2.21
C VAL A 218 -9.02 18.59 1.48
N PRO A 219 -8.31 19.65 1.92
CA PRO A 219 -7.18 20.22 1.19
C PRO A 219 -5.94 19.31 1.20
N MET A 220 -5.25 19.23 0.05
CA MET A 220 -3.93 18.58 -0.08
C MET A 220 -2.81 19.53 0.36
N VAL A 221 -1.91 19.05 1.21
CA VAL A 221 -0.67 19.74 1.58
C VAL A 221 0.28 19.76 0.37
N GLN A 222 0.68 20.97 -0.02
CA GLN A 222 1.62 21.25 -1.12
C GLN A 222 3.06 21.33 -0.59
N ASP A 223 4.01 21.01 -1.47
CA ASP A 223 5.45 21.28 -1.43
C ASP A 223 6.38 20.32 -0.67
N ILE A 224 6.76 19.23 -1.34
CA ILE A 224 8.10 18.64 -1.19
C ILE A 224 8.97 19.25 -2.29
N LYS A 225 9.80 20.23 -1.95
CA LYS A 225 10.79 20.78 -2.89
C LYS A 225 12.03 19.90 -2.89
N PHE A 226 12.19 19.07 -3.92
CA PHE A 226 13.47 18.44 -4.25
C PHE A 226 14.43 19.53 -4.76
N VAL A 227 15.46 19.85 -3.99
CA VAL A 227 16.58 20.68 -4.43
C VAL A 227 17.56 19.76 -5.14
N ALA A 228 17.83 20.01 -6.42
CA ALA A 228 18.85 19.28 -7.16
C ALA A 228 20.21 19.42 -6.44
N GLY A 229 20.74 18.31 -5.94
CA GLY A 229 22.10 18.27 -5.39
C GLY A 229 23.14 18.63 -6.47
N PRO A 230 24.27 19.25 -6.10
CA PRO A 230 25.30 19.62 -7.06
C PRO A 230 25.96 18.35 -7.62
N SER A 231 26.06 18.29 -8.96
CA SER A 231 26.76 17.25 -9.70
C SER A 231 28.20 17.12 -9.20
N THR A 232 28.48 16.14 -8.35
CA THR A 232 29.84 15.81 -7.95
C THR A 232 30.53 15.08 -9.08
N SER A 233 31.27 15.86 -9.88
CA SER A 233 32.30 15.37 -10.78
C SER A 233 33.31 14.51 -10.02
N ILE A 234 33.43 13.25 -10.43
CA ILE A 234 34.45 12.31 -9.96
C ILE A 234 35.85 12.82 -10.32
N PRO A 235 36.79 13.02 -9.37
CA PRO A 235 38.20 13.09 -9.68
C PRO A 235 38.83 11.70 -9.55
N GLY A 236 39.73 11.43 -10.51
CA GLY A 236 40.42 10.16 -10.73
C GLY A 236 41.18 9.63 -9.52
N GLY A 237 41.41 8.32 -9.58
CA GLY A 237 41.92 7.54 -8.46
C GLY A 237 43.37 7.83 -8.07
N VAL A 238 43.66 7.42 -6.85
CA VAL A 238 44.99 6.99 -6.40
C VAL A 238 44.77 5.81 -5.45
N VAL A 239 45.35 4.67 -5.80
CA VAL A 239 45.43 3.44 -5.01
C VAL A 239 46.32 3.67 -3.78
N PRO A 240 45.91 3.35 -2.55
CA PRO A 240 46.85 3.22 -1.44
C PRO A 240 47.39 1.79 -1.41
N LYS A 241 48.71 1.69 -1.56
CA LYS A 241 49.50 0.47 -1.35
C LYS A 241 49.38 0.01 0.10
N THR A 242 49.19 -1.30 0.26
CA THR A 242 49.52 -2.10 1.44
C THR A 242 50.95 -1.81 1.91
N GLU A 243 51.10 -1.46 3.20
CA GLU A 243 52.31 -1.79 3.96
C GLU A 243 51.94 -2.36 5.33
N ARG A 244 52.82 -3.25 5.77
CA ARG A 244 52.68 -4.30 6.76
C ARG A 244 53.68 -3.99 7.88
N PHE A 245 53.31 -4.40 9.10
CA PHE A 245 54.16 -4.87 10.20
C PHE A 245 54.91 -3.91 11.15
N ASP A 246 54.82 -4.34 12.42
CA ASP A 246 55.74 -4.26 13.57
C ASP A 246 56.04 -2.85 14.13
N THR A 247 55.88 -2.56 15.43
CA THR A 247 56.20 -3.36 16.64
C THR A 247 55.38 -2.84 17.82
#